data_AF-A0A9P8GHT8-F1
#
_entry.id   AF-A0A9P8GHT8-F1
#
_cell.length_a   1.000
_cell.length_b   1.000
_cell.length_c   1.000
_cell.angle_alpha   90.00
_cell.angle_beta   90.00
_cell.angle_gamma   90.00
#
_symmetry.space_group_name_H-M   'P 1'
#
loop_
_entity.id
_entity.type
_entity.pdbx_description
1 polymer ?
#
loop_
_entity_poly.entity_id
_entity_poly.type
_entity_poly.pdbx_seq_one_letter_code
_entity_poly.pdbx_strand_id
1 'polypeptide(L)'
;MASPSTPPAQQPSPSRIVTAVQTGLSYEIGDMSPKSQKNAEDALLYNRMSMVRCYERDDGFHFELQERVRVTVSDDEAPTCSICPNDEGRACRHIWWVNDQILKTSTPPGARPRDQFQMSRDGQDVGSDKIKGRMLYHEWLEEEGLQKLAQLGGWYKQDPSNQHDTRLVEQTATQILSAFEPSGVLSSQHGQDNLQMLQESQALFTRYRNEMIKQAKAQPFLLVALGAAVPEAERDLLHLTKIHSRIERIFFDYGYWMTTRTPSHSSLDATAETLHIEIGHLRSFVIEHQTKAQAPRREIPEVLQIKTIDVLLYTLEQLVEYRGDSQTTAVVSTPQYSGLALQDRSLLHKMIPPQSQNYFALPVLNLLSNGVPYREMVQRRVRVVVNSLREGHEPCPEDYVKKLEEIVGLDE
;
A
#
# COMPACT_ATOMS: atom_id res chain seq x y z
N MET A 1 35.20 12.01 74.47
CA MET A 1 33.92 12.40 73.84
C MET A 1 34.24 12.97 72.47
N ALA A 2 34.00 12.20 71.41
CA ALA A 2 34.24 12.63 70.03
C ALA A 2 32.89 13.04 69.43
N SER A 3 32.81 14.27 68.93
CA SER A 3 31.63 14.82 68.26
C SER A 3 31.36 14.06 66.94
N PRO A 4 30.09 13.80 66.58
CA PRO A 4 29.76 13.17 65.32
C PRO A 4 29.92 14.19 64.17
N SER A 5 30.73 13.83 63.18
CA SER A 5 30.88 14.57 61.94
C SER A 5 29.61 14.44 61.10
N THR A 6 28.93 15.56 60.88
CA THR A 6 27.81 15.68 59.94
C THR A 6 28.27 15.31 58.53
N PRO A 7 27.53 14.48 57.76
CA PRO A 7 27.82 14.26 56.34
C PRO A 7 27.75 15.59 55.57
N PRO A 8 28.67 15.85 54.63
CA PRO A 8 28.59 17.05 53.81
C PRO A 8 27.30 17.04 52.98
N ALA A 9 26.59 18.17 52.98
CA ALA A 9 25.43 18.40 52.14
C ALA A 9 25.80 18.15 50.67
N GLN A 10 25.04 17.27 50.01
CA GLN A 10 25.16 17.03 48.57
C GLN A 10 25.01 18.36 47.83
N GLN A 11 26.04 18.76 47.10
CA GLN A 11 25.94 19.88 46.17
C GLN A 11 24.91 19.54 45.09
N PRO A 12 24.02 20.48 44.70
CA PRO A 12 23.06 20.24 43.63
C PRO A 12 23.81 19.93 42.33
N SER A 13 23.49 18.79 41.73
CA SER A 13 23.90 18.42 40.38
C SER A 13 23.55 19.56 39.41
N PRO A 14 24.37 19.85 38.38
CA PRO A 14 23.99 20.86 37.39
C PRO A 14 22.66 20.48 36.74
N SER A 15 21.70 21.42 36.70
CA SER A 15 20.43 21.22 36.03
C SER A 15 20.68 20.87 34.56
N ARG A 16 20.24 19.68 34.15
CA ARG A 16 20.39 19.16 32.79
C ARG A 16 19.02 19.08 32.17
N ILE A 17 18.78 19.95 31.18
CA ILE A 17 17.50 20.05 30.48
C ILE A 17 17.64 19.44 29.09
N VAL A 18 16.68 18.60 28.70
CA VAL A 18 16.60 17.98 27.38
C VAL A 18 15.26 18.34 26.75
N THR A 19 15.28 18.93 25.56
CA THR A 19 14.07 19.22 24.80
C THR A 19 13.80 18.11 23.79
N ALA A 20 12.62 17.50 23.86
CA ALA A 20 12.20 16.46 22.95
C ALA A 20 12.02 17.01 21.53
N VAL A 21 12.72 16.41 20.57
CA VAL A 21 12.69 16.82 19.16
C VAL A 21 11.30 16.63 18.55
N GLN A 22 10.55 15.64 19.03
CA GLN A 22 9.26 15.22 18.48
C GLN A 22 8.11 16.13 18.91
N THR A 23 8.20 16.72 20.10
CA THR A 23 7.07 17.41 20.76
C THR A 23 7.39 18.82 21.17
N GLY A 24 8.67 19.17 21.28
CA GLY A 24 9.16 20.45 21.78
C GLY A 24 9.04 20.61 23.30
N LEU A 25 8.66 19.55 24.04
CA LEU A 25 8.58 19.57 25.50
C LEU A 25 9.99 19.51 26.11
N SER A 26 10.21 20.24 27.20
CA SER A 26 11.50 20.28 27.89
C SER A 26 11.45 19.52 29.21
N TYR A 27 12.44 18.66 29.43
CA TYR A 27 12.52 17.75 30.56
C TYR A 27 13.77 18.03 31.40
N GLU A 28 13.62 18.12 32.71
CA GLU A 28 14.75 18.14 33.64
C GLU A 28 15.15 16.70 34.01
N ILE A 29 16.38 16.33 33.65
CA ILE A 29 16.95 15.00 33.88
C ILE A 29 18.18 15.01 34.80
N GLY A 30 18.58 16.18 35.29
CA GLY A 30 19.81 16.38 36.07
C GLY A 30 19.92 15.50 37.32
N ASP A 31 18.78 15.27 37.98
CA ASP A 31 18.71 14.48 39.22
C ASP A 31 18.64 12.96 38.99
N MET A 32 18.65 12.52 37.74
CA MET A 32 18.54 11.10 37.38
C MET A 32 19.91 10.40 37.33
N SER A 33 19.90 9.08 37.48
CA SER A 33 21.12 8.27 37.29
C SER A 33 21.68 8.41 35.86
N PRO A 34 23.00 8.27 35.63
CA PRO A 34 23.58 8.38 34.28
C PRO A 34 22.94 7.45 33.24
N LYS A 35 22.53 6.23 33.63
CA LYS A 35 21.82 5.28 32.75
C LYS A 35 20.42 5.79 32.39
N SER A 36 19.69 6.34 33.37
CA SER A 36 18.36 6.96 33.15
C SER A 36 18.46 8.21 32.28
N GLN A 37 19.45 9.07 32.52
CA GLN A 37 19.73 10.25 31.68
C GLN A 37 19.95 9.84 30.23
N LYS A 38 20.78 8.81 29.99
CA LYS A 38 21.02 8.29 28.65
C LYS A 38 19.76 7.73 28.00
N ASN A 39 18.92 6.98 28.73
CA ASN A 39 17.65 6.48 28.21
C ASN A 39 16.69 7.62 27.81
N ALA A 40 16.63 8.68 28.63
CA ALA A 40 15.82 9.86 28.34
C ALA A 40 16.34 10.59 27.11
N GLU A 41 17.65 10.82 27.01
CA GLU A 41 18.28 11.43 25.84
C GLU A 41 18.05 10.60 24.58
N ASP A 42 18.23 9.28 24.67
CA ASP A 42 18.03 8.37 23.56
C ASP A 42 16.57 8.39 23.05
N ALA A 43 15.60 8.63 23.94
CA ALA A 43 14.19 8.71 23.59
C ALA A 43 13.79 10.07 23.02
N LEU A 44 14.26 11.16 23.64
CA LEU A 44 13.78 12.52 23.40
C LEU A 44 14.57 13.24 22.29
N LEU A 45 15.86 12.93 22.12
CA LEU A 45 16.70 13.59 21.10
C LEU A 45 16.66 12.90 19.74
N TYR A 46 16.36 11.60 19.70
CA TYR A 46 16.33 10.83 18.45
C TYR A 46 14.89 10.50 18.05
N ASN A 47 14.41 11.14 16.98
CA ASN A 47 13.11 10.86 16.38
C ASN A 47 13.12 9.55 15.56
N ARG A 48 13.34 8.41 16.22
CA ARG A 48 13.45 7.08 15.59
C ARG A 48 12.34 6.12 15.97
N MET A 49 11.51 6.47 16.93
CA MET A 49 10.39 5.64 17.40
C MET A 49 9.08 6.19 16.87
N SER A 50 8.15 5.28 16.58
CA SER A 50 6.81 5.58 16.13
C SER A 50 5.82 4.60 16.75
N MET A 51 4.60 5.08 17.03
CA MET A 51 3.50 4.29 17.57
C MET A 51 2.81 3.56 16.41
N VAL A 52 2.60 2.26 16.57
CA VAL A 52 1.85 1.42 15.61
C VAL A 52 0.37 1.39 15.99
N ARG A 53 0.07 1.10 17.25
CA ARG A 53 -1.30 1.08 17.78
C ARG A 53 -1.31 1.29 19.28
N CYS A 54 -2.47 1.68 19.78
CA CYS A 54 -2.77 1.67 21.21
C CYS A 54 -4.10 0.97 21.48
N TYR A 55 -4.24 0.31 22.61
CA TYR A 55 -5.46 -0.40 22.98
C TYR A 55 -5.56 -0.57 24.49
N GLU A 56 -6.76 -0.85 24.95
CA GLU A 56 -7.09 -1.08 26.36
C GLU A 56 -7.39 -2.56 26.57
N ARG A 57 -6.98 -3.08 27.73
CA ARG A 57 -7.29 -4.42 28.24
C ARG A 57 -7.44 -4.37 29.75
N ASP A 58 -7.92 -5.47 30.33
CA ASP A 58 -8.11 -5.63 31.77
C ASP A 58 -6.85 -5.32 32.61
N ASP A 59 -5.65 -5.44 32.03
CA ASP A 59 -4.35 -5.19 32.67
C ASP A 59 -3.77 -3.77 32.43
N GLY A 60 -4.52 -2.90 31.74
CA GLY A 60 -4.18 -1.49 31.53
C GLY A 60 -4.11 -1.08 30.06
N PHE A 61 -3.35 -0.01 29.80
CA PHE A 61 -3.20 0.58 28.47
C PHE A 61 -1.93 0.10 27.79
N HIS A 62 -2.07 -0.32 26.54
CA HIS A 62 -0.98 -0.92 25.78
C HIS A 62 -0.63 -0.05 24.57
N PHE A 63 0.67 0.17 24.38
CA PHE A 63 1.25 0.96 23.30
C PHE A 63 2.26 0.10 22.55
N GLU A 64 1.97 -0.23 21.30
CA GLU A 64 2.90 -0.99 20.46
C GLU A 64 3.66 -0.05 19.53
N LEU A 65 4.99 -0.16 19.55
CA LEU A 65 5.92 0.63 18.76
C LEU A 65 6.40 -0.16 17.53
N GLN A 66 6.86 0.54 16.50
CA GLN A 66 7.31 -0.06 15.23
C GLN A 66 8.44 -1.07 15.39
N GLU A 67 9.26 -0.92 16.43
CA GLU A 67 10.36 -1.83 16.79
C GLU A 67 9.87 -3.18 17.38
N ARG A 68 8.56 -3.49 17.33
CA ARG A 68 7.92 -4.65 17.98
C ARG A 68 8.08 -4.63 19.50
N VAL A 69 8.06 -3.43 20.06
CA VAL A 69 8.14 -3.19 21.50
C VAL A 69 6.75 -2.82 21.99
N ARG A 70 6.30 -3.46 23.07
CA ARG A 70 5.07 -3.09 23.76
C ARG A 70 5.42 -2.39 25.06
N VAL A 71 4.86 -1.20 25.26
CA VAL A 71 4.84 -0.49 26.54
C VAL A 71 3.46 -0.65 27.14
N THR A 72 3.39 -1.05 28.41
CA THR A 72 2.14 -1.18 29.15
C THR A 72 2.14 -0.17 30.28
N VAL A 73 1.07 0.63 30.37
CA VAL A 73 0.81 1.59 31.44
C VAL A 73 -0.36 1.05 32.25
N SER A 74 -0.08 0.65 33.48
CA SER A 74 -1.05 0.06 34.42
C SER A 74 -1.32 1.03 35.56
N ASP A 75 -2.37 0.77 36.34
CA ASP A 75 -2.81 1.64 37.43
C ASP A 75 -1.81 1.67 38.60
N ASP A 76 -1.60 0.51 39.21
CA ASP A 76 -0.81 0.36 40.43
C ASP A 76 0.67 0.02 40.18
N GLU A 77 1.06 -0.21 38.92
CA GLU A 77 2.40 -0.66 38.56
C GLU A 77 3.12 0.35 37.66
N ALA A 78 4.44 0.47 37.87
CA ALA A 78 5.31 1.23 36.97
C ALA A 78 5.18 0.71 35.53
N PRO A 79 5.19 1.61 34.52
CA PRO A 79 5.08 1.19 33.14
C PRO A 79 6.14 0.15 32.76
N THR A 80 5.71 -0.89 32.05
CA THR A 80 6.58 -1.99 31.65
C THR A 80 6.88 -1.95 30.17
N CYS A 81 8.00 -2.56 29.76
CA CYS A 81 8.41 -2.67 28.37
C CYS A 81 8.74 -4.13 28.04
N SER A 82 8.20 -4.64 26.93
CA SER A 82 8.30 -6.06 26.55
C SER A 82 9.73 -6.56 26.29
N ILE A 83 10.67 -5.66 25.98
CA ILE A 83 12.06 -6.01 25.67
C ILE A 83 13.07 -5.52 26.71
N CYS A 84 12.64 -4.64 27.62
CA CYS A 84 13.47 -4.11 28.68
C CYS A 84 12.91 -4.59 30.00
N PRO A 85 13.49 -5.64 30.63
CA PRO A 85 13.10 -6.01 31.98
C PRO A 85 13.23 -4.79 32.90
N ASN A 86 12.35 -4.67 33.89
CA ASN A 86 12.29 -3.53 34.80
C ASN A 86 13.51 -3.52 35.72
N ASP A 87 14.62 -3.01 35.19
CA ASP A 87 15.97 -3.10 35.72
C ASP A 87 16.14 -2.02 36.81
N GLU A 88 15.65 -2.31 38.02
CA GLU A 88 15.69 -1.47 39.23
C GLU A 88 14.67 -0.31 39.27
N GLY A 89 13.49 -0.47 38.67
CA GLY A 89 12.44 0.57 38.69
C GLY A 89 12.88 1.84 37.95
N ARG A 90 13.34 1.65 36.70
CA ARG A 90 13.84 2.70 35.82
C ARG A 90 13.16 2.62 34.46
N ALA A 91 12.64 3.73 33.98
CA ALA A 91 12.08 3.81 32.63
C ALA A 91 13.16 3.54 31.57
N CYS A 92 12.86 2.63 30.64
CA CYS A 92 13.64 2.45 29.43
C CYS A 92 13.31 3.56 28.41
N ARG A 93 14.10 3.65 27.34
CA ARG A 93 13.88 4.66 26.28
C ARG A 93 12.46 4.63 25.67
N HIS A 94 11.83 3.44 25.60
CA HIS A 94 10.49 3.29 25.01
C HIS A 94 9.41 3.89 25.92
N ILE A 95 9.52 3.70 27.24
CA ILE A 95 8.61 4.30 28.22
C ILE A 95 8.73 5.83 28.17
N TRP A 96 9.96 6.36 28.16
CA TRP A 96 10.21 7.79 27.98
C TRP A 96 9.52 8.37 26.74
N TRP A 97 9.62 7.67 25.62
CA TRP A 97 9.02 8.12 24.37
C TRP A 97 7.48 8.10 24.41
N VAL A 98 6.87 7.04 24.95
CA VAL A 98 5.41 6.94 25.10
C VAL A 98 4.89 8.02 26.03
N ASN A 99 5.58 8.27 27.14
CA ASN A 99 5.22 9.28 28.11
C ASN A 99 5.29 10.71 27.54
N ASP A 100 6.28 10.99 26.69
CA ASP A 100 6.37 12.25 25.95
C ASP A 100 5.18 12.44 24.99
N GLN A 101 4.76 11.38 24.30
CA GLN A 101 3.57 11.40 23.46
C GLN A 101 2.27 11.67 24.25
N ILE A 102 2.13 11.06 25.42
CA ILE A 102 0.99 11.29 26.32
C ILE A 102 1.00 12.74 26.80
N LEU A 103 2.15 13.22 27.31
CA LEU A 103 2.29 14.55 27.87
C LEU A 103 2.08 15.66 26.83
N LYS A 104 2.53 15.45 25.59
CA LYS A 104 2.24 16.35 24.47
C LYS A 104 0.75 16.57 24.27
N THR A 105 -0.04 15.52 24.51
CA THR A 105 -1.49 15.52 24.31
C THR A 105 -2.24 16.13 25.49
N SER A 106 -1.75 15.94 26.71
CA SER A 106 -2.29 16.63 27.89
C SER A 106 -1.88 18.11 27.95
N THR A 107 -0.73 18.48 27.35
CA THR A 107 -0.17 19.84 27.42
C THR A 107 -0.64 20.72 26.26
N PRO A 108 -1.29 21.88 26.53
CA PRO A 108 -1.70 22.83 25.51
C PRO A 108 -0.51 23.34 24.67
N PRO A 109 -0.66 23.56 23.35
CA PRO A 109 0.44 24.02 22.48
C PRO A 109 1.17 25.28 22.95
N GLY A 110 0.46 26.23 23.59
CA GLY A 110 1.03 27.47 24.10
C GLY A 110 1.86 27.33 25.39
N ALA A 111 1.75 26.20 26.09
CA ALA A 111 2.48 25.92 27.34
C ALA A 111 3.83 25.22 27.11
N ARG A 112 3.97 24.49 25.98
CA ARG A 112 5.12 23.62 25.67
C ARG A 112 6.51 24.28 25.74
N PRO A 113 6.72 25.54 25.28
CA PRO A 113 8.04 26.17 25.33
C PRO A 113 8.41 26.76 26.69
N ARG A 114 7.44 26.85 27.62
CA ARG A 114 7.58 27.62 28.86
C ARG A 114 7.74 26.74 30.09
N ASP A 115 7.32 25.49 30.00
CA ASP A 115 7.24 24.58 31.15
C ASP A 115 8.35 23.54 31.07
N GLN A 116 8.99 23.31 32.21
CA GLN A 116 9.95 22.24 32.41
C GLN A 116 9.24 21.13 33.15
N PHE A 117 9.38 19.92 32.65
CA PHE A 117 8.73 18.72 33.17
C PHE A 117 9.75 17.83 33.84
N GLN A 118 9.38 17.27 34.99
CA GLN A 118 10.18 16.30 35.71
C GLN A 118 9.41 14.99 35.77
N MET A 119 9.89 13.99 35.04
CA MET A 119 9.30 12.65 35.06
C MET A 119 9.86 11.84 36.22
N SER A 120 9.06 10.96 36.82
CA SER A 120 9.53 10.01 37.82
C SER A 120 10.57 9.05 37.23
N ARG A 121 11.38 8.44 38.10
CA ARG A 121 12.48 7.56 37.68
C ARG A 121 11.98 6.34 36.89
N ASP A 122 10.84 5.80 37.29
CA ASP A 122 10.15 4.65 36.70
C ASP A 122 9.20 5.05 35.56
N GLY A 123 8.93 6.34 35.40
CA GLY A 123 8.04 6.87 34.37
C GLY A 123 6.54 6.73 34.68
N GLN A 124 6.16 6.43 35.92
CA GLN A 124 4.75 6.36 36.31
C GLN A 124 4.05 7.73 36.31
N ASP A 125 4.79 8.81 36.64
CA ASP A 125 4.25 10.15 36.78
C ASP A 125 5.12 11.25 36.16
N VAL A 126 4.51 12.41 35.94
CA VAL A 126 5.22 13.62 35.55
C VAL A 126 4.70 14.84 36.28
N GLY A 127 5.62 15.67 36.78
CA GLY A 127 5.34 16.97 37.36
C GLY A 127 5.87 18.12 36.52
N SER A 128 5.45 19.34 36.83
CA SER A 128 6.10 20.56 36.33
C SER A 128 6.33 21.54 37.48
N ASP A 129 7.41 22.30 37.41
CA ASP A 129 7.78 23.30 38.42
C ASP A 129 6.70 24.35 38.69
N LYS A 130 5.79 24.57 37.73
CA LYS A 130 4.71 25.56 37.83
C LYS A 130 3.39 25.00 38.32
N ILE A 131 3.19 23.68 38.27
CA ILE A 131 1.93 23.04 38.64
C ILE A 131 2.16 22.25 39.93
N LYS A 132 1.44 22.60 41.01
CA LYS A 132 1.47 21.81 42.24
C LYS A 132 0.68 20.52 42.03
N GLY A 133 1.36 19.47 41.58
CA GLY A 133 0.80 18.14 41.39
C GLY A 133 1.63 17.33 40.40
N ARG A 134 1.58 16.00 40.55
CA ARG A 134 2.09 15.05 39.56
C ARG A 134 0.90 14.46 38.83
N MET A 135 1.00 14.36 37.51
CA MET A 135 0.03 13.68 36.67
C MET A 135 0.44 12.23 36.54
N LEU A 136 -0.43 11.31 36.97
CA LEU A 136 -0.27 9.88 36.69
C LEU A 136 -0.71 9.61 35.25
N TYR A 137 0.13 8.91 34.49
CA TYR A 137 -0.17 8.62 33.09
C TYR A 137 -1.39 7.70 32.94
N HIS A 138 -1.59 6.76 33.87
CA HIS A 138 -2.75 5.86 33.88
C HIS A 138 -4.08 6.61 34.09
N GLU A 139 -4.20 7.39 35.17
CA GLU A 139 -5.41 8.17 35.47
C GLU A 139 -5.83 9.07 34.30
N TRP A 140 -4.85 9.73 33.66
CA TRP A 140 -5.11 10.56 32.50
C TRP A 140 -5.63 9.75 31.30
N LEU A 141 -5.12 8.54 31.10
CA LEU A 141 -5.54 7.65 30.01
C LEU A 141 -6.97 7.12 30.21
N GLU A 142 -7.38 6.88 31.45
CA GLU A 142 -8.69 6.35 31.84
C GLU A 142 -9.85 7.33 31.58
N GLU A 143 -9.69 8.62 31.89
CA GLU A 143 -10.79 9.58 31.78
C GLU A 143 -11.26 9.78 30.31
N GLU A 144 -10.35 10.14 29.39
CA GLU A 144 -10.55 10.12 27.92
C GLU A 144 -9.21 10.08 27.15
N GLY A 145 -8.09 9.87 27.85
CA GLY A 145 -6.75 10.15 27.33
C GLY A 145 -6.36 9.27 26.16
N LEU A 146 -6.68 7.97 26.18
CA LEU A 146 -6.28 7.05 25.11
C LEU A 146 -6.93 7.41 23.75
N GLN A 147 -8.23 7.75 23.75
CA GLN A 147 -8.96 8.15 22.56
C GLN A 147 -8.38 9.44 21.97
N LYS A 148 -8.20 10.45 22.82
CA LYS A 148 -7.67 11.76 22.44
C LYS A 148 -6.23 11.66 21.94
N LEU A 149 -5.42 10.83 22.60
CA LEU A 149 -4.04 10.53 22.24
C LEU A 149 -3.95 9.88 20.86
N ALA A 150 -4.79 8.87 20.58
CA ALA A 150 -4.84 8.24 19.28
C ALA A 150 -5.25 9.23 18.17
N GLN A 151 -6.26 10.07 18.42
CA GLN A 151 -6.73 11.06 17.45
C GLN A 151 -5.67 12.14 17.13
N LEU A 152 -5.05 12.73 18.16
CA LEU A 152 -4.06 13.79 17.99
C LEU A 152 -2.69 13.28 17.51
N GLY A 153 -2.37 12.03 17.84
CA GLY A 153 -1.20 11.33 17.32
C GLY A 153 -1.37 10.78 15.90
N GLY A 154 -2.62 10.65 15.41
CA GLY A 154 -2.93 9.96 14.16
C GLY A 154 -2.69 8.44 14.24
N TRP A 155 -2.89 7.84 15.42
CA TRP A 155 -2.60 6.45 15.70
C TRP A 155 -3.85 5.58 15.68
N TYR A 156 -3.66 4.31 15.36
CA TYR A 156 -4.74 3.34 15.35
C TYR A 156 -5.08 2.91 16.78
N LYS A 157 -6.23 3.35 17.30
CA LYS A 157 -6.82 2.79 18.52
C LYS A 157 -7.61 1.55 18.12
N GLN A 158 -7.20 0.38 18.60
CA GLN A 158 -7.90 -0.86 18.31
C GLN A 158 -8.98 -1.14 19.36
N ASP A 159 -10.22 -1.37 18.89
CA ASP A 159 -11.27 -2.02 19.67
C ASP A 159 -11.50 -3.46 19.15
N PRO A 160 -11.00 -4.49 19.85
CA PRO A 160 -11.17 -5.89 19.44
C PRO A 160 -12.64 -6.36 19.40
N SER A 161 -13.55 -5.64 20.05
CA SER A 161 -14.99 -5.97 20.11
C SER A 161 -15.80 -5.34 18.98
N ASN A 162 -15.18 -4.42 18.22
CA ASN A 162 -15.84 -3.71 17.14
C ASN A 162 -15.82 -4.52 15.83
N GLN A 163 -17.02 -4.93 15.37
CA GLN A 163 -17.17 -5.66 14.11
C GLN A 163 -16.73 -4.87 12.88
N HIS A 164 -16.79 -3.54 12.92
CA HIS A 164 -16.33 -2.69 11.83
C HIS A 164 -14.81 -2.77 11.67
N ASP A 165 -14.07 -2.70 12.77
CA ASP A 165 -12.61 -2.80 12.78
C ASP A 165 -12.15 -4.16 12.28
N THR A 166 -12.85 -5.23 12.67
CA THR A 166 -12.58 -6.60 12.19
C THR A 166 -12.73 -6.70 10.68
N ARG A 167 -13.78 -6.11 10.09
CA ARG A 167 -14.00 -6.09 8.64
C ARG A 167 -12.95 -5.26 7.91
N LEU A 168 -12.53 -4.14 8.49
CA LEU A 168 -11.48 -3.29 7.91
C LEU A 168 -10.14 -4.02 7.85
N VAL A 169 -9.79 -4.78 8.89
CA VAL A 169 -8.59 -5.63 8.92
C VAL A 169 -8.67 -6.71 7.83
N GLU A 170 -9.81 -7.37 7.65
CA GLU A 170 -10.01 -8.35 6.57
C GLU A 170 -9.80 -7.74 5.19
N GLN A 171 -10.43 -6.59 4.95
CA GLN A 171 -10.35 -5.89 3.66
C GLN A 171 -8.92 -5.48 3.36
N THR A 172 -8.24 -4.87 4.33
CA THR A 172 -6.86 -4.39 4.17
C THR A 172 -5.90 -5.58 3.96
N ALA A 173 -6.04 -6.66 4.74
CA ALA A 173 -5.21 -7.85 4.58
C ALA A 173 -5.43 -8.51 3.22
N THR A 174 -6.69 -8.60 2.77
CA THR A 174 -7.04 -9.13 1.45
C THR A 174 -6.40 -8.29 0.34
N GLN A 175 -6.47 -6.96 0.45
CA GLN A 175 -5.88 -6.06 -0.52
C GLN A 175 -4.36 -6.21 -0.58
N ILE A 176 -3.67 -6.27 0.56
CA ILE A 176 -2.21 -6.44 0.60
C ILE A 176 -1.82 -7.80 0.00
N LEU A 177 -2.53 -8.87 0.39
CA LEU A 177 -2.21 -10.23 -0.04
C LEU A 177 -2.52 -10.47 -1.53
N SER A 178 -3.44 -9.72 -2.13
CA SER A 178 -3.74 -9.81 -3.58
C SER A 178 -2.50 -9.60 -4.47
N ALA A 179 -1.51 -8.85 -3.97
CA ALA A 179 -0.21 -8.66 -4.61
C ALA A 179 0.54 -9.99 -4.82
N PHE A 180 0.26 -11.02 -4.03
CA PHE A 180 0.88 -12.35 -4.13
C PHE A 180 -0.01 -13.41 -4.79
N GLU A 181 -1.22 -13.05 -5.20
CA GLU A 181 -2.12 -14.00 -5.85
C GLU A 181 -1.47 -14.54 -7.14
N PRO A 182 -1.40 -15.87 -7.33
CA PRO A 182 -0.85 -16.45 -8.55
C PRO A 182 -1.57 -15.90 -9.78
N SER A 183 -0.83 -15.24 -10.68
CA SER A 183 -1.39 -14.77 -11.94
C SER A 183 -1.28 -15.86 -12.99
N GLY A 184 -2.42 -16.43 -13.36
CA GLY A 184 -2.55 -17.26 -14.55
C GLY A 184 -4.01 -17.27 -14.98
N VAL A 185 -4.28 -16.82 -16.20
CA VAL A 185 -5.47 -17.29 -16.91
C VAL A 185 -4.88 -18.13 -18.02
N LEU A 186 -5.05 -19.43 -17.90
CA LEU A 186 -4.72 -20.35 -18.97
C LEU A 186 -5.98 -20.53 -19.80
N SER A 187 -5.86 -20.42 -21.12
CA SER A 187 -6.86 -20.98 -22.01
C SER A 187 -7.05 -22.46 -21.64
N SER A 188 -8.29 -22.85 -21.38
CA SER A 188 -8.69 -24.23 -21.04
C SER A 188 -8.27 -25.26 -22.08
N GLN A 189 -7.82 -24.82 -23.26
CA GLN A 189 -7.57 -25.66 -24.42
C GLN A 189 -6.12 -26.15 -24.57
N HIS A 190 -5.10 -25.44 -24.05
CA HIS A 190 -3.69 -25.75 -24.40
C HIS A 190 -2.69 -25.78 -23.22
N GLY A 191 -3.17 -26.03 -22.00
CA GLY A 191 -2.27 -26.09 -20.84
C GLY A 191 -2.81 -26.89 -19.67
N GLN A 192 -3.31 -28.10 -19.86
CA GLN A 192 -3.88 -28.92 -18.77
C GLN A 192 -2.90 -29.11 -17.58
N ASP A 193 -1.62 -29.36 -17.84
CA ASP A 193 -0.60 -29.50 -16.78
C ASP A 193 -0.34 -28.17 -16.06
N ASN A 194 -0.28 -27.07 -16.81
CA ASN A 194 -0.13 -25.73 -16.26
C ASN A 194 -1.39 -25.27 -15.50
N LEU A 195 -2.58 -25.71 -15.93
CA LEU A 195 -3.89 -25.42 -15.33
C LEU A 195 -3.98 -26.10 -13.97
N GLN A 196 -3.56 -27.36 -13.90
CA GLN A 196 -3.51 -28.10 -12.66
C GLN A 196 -2.53 -27.46 -11.67
N MET A 197 -1.30 -27.15 -12.10
CA MET A 197 -0.32 -26.45 -11.25
C MET A 197 -0.81 -25.08 -10.77
N LEU A 198 -1.49 -24.33 -11.64
CA LEU A 198 -2.07 -23.04 -11.30
C LEU A 198 -3.23 -23.18 -10.31
N GLN A 199 -4.14 -24.14 -10.52
CA GLN A 199 -5.25 -24.42 -9.59
C GLN A 199 -4.73 -24.83 -8.22
N GLU A 200 -3.71 -25.68 -8.17
CA GLU A 200 -3.03 -26.08 -6.93
C GLU A 200 -2.38 -24.87 -6.24
N SER A 201 -1.69 -24.02 -7.00
CA SER A 201 -1.09 -22.77 -6.51
C SER A 201 -2.16 -21.81 -5.97
N GLN A 202 -3.28 -21.65 -6.66
CA GLN A 202 -4.38 -20.76 -6.27
C GLN A 202 -5.13 -21.29 -5.05
N ALA A 203 -5.32 -22.60 -4.94
CA ALA A 203 -5.90 -23.25 -3.76
C ALA A 203 -4.97 -23.09 -2.54
N LEU A 204 -3.67 -23.30 -2.71
CA LEU A 204 -2.67 -23.09 -1.68
C LEU A 204 -2.61 -21.63 -1.23
N PHE A 205 -2.60 -20.70 -2.18
CA PHE A 205 -2.65 -19.27 -1.90
C PHE A 205 -3.94 -18.89 -1.16
N THR A 206 -5.10 -19.43 -1.55
CA THR A 206 -6.36 -19.16 -0.86
C THR A 206 -6.32 -19.63 0.61
N ARG A 207 -5.76 -20.83 0.87
CA ARG A 207 -5.57 -21.34 2.24
C ARG A 207 -4.62 -20.44 3.03
N TYR A 208 -3.48 -20.09 2.45
CA TYR A 208 -2.49 -19.19 3.07
C TYR A 208 -3.11 -17.83 3.37
N ARG A 209 -3.81 -17.21 2.41
CA ARG A 209 -4.49 -15.93 2.56
C ARG A 209 -5.48 -15.96 3.70
N ASN A 210 -6.33 -16.99 3.77
CA ASN A 210 -7.35 -17.11 4.80
C ASN A 210 -6.72 -17.27 6.20
N GLU A 211 -5.63 -18.04 6.32
CA GLU A 211 -4.89 -18.15 7.58
C GLU A 211 -4.23 -16.82 7.95
N MET A 212 -3.59 -16.12 7.00
CA MET A 212 -2.99 -14.81 7.25
C MET A 212 -4.02 -13.76 7.67
N ILE A 213 -5.21 -13.75 7.07
CA ILE A 213 -6.32 -12.88 7.49
C ILE A 213 -6.77 -13.22 8.90
N LYS A 214 -6.94 -14.51 9.21
CA LYS A 214 -7.30 -14.97 10.56
C LYS A 214 -6.26 -14.54 11.59
N GLN A 215 -4.98 -14.68 11.27
CA GLN A 215 -3.88 -14.23 12.13
C GLN A 215 -3.87 -12.70 12.24
N ALA A 216 -4.09 -11.95 11.15
CA ALA A 216 -4.15 -10.50 11.16
C ALA A 216 -5.31 -9.95 12.02
N LYS A 217 -6.47 -10.63 12.03
CA LYS A 217 -7.57 -10.30 12.95
C LYS A 217 -7.18 -10.51 14.41
N ALA A 218 -6.54 -11.63 14.72
CA ALA A 218 -6.09 -11.93 16.08
C ALA A 218 -4.93 -11.01 16.52
N GLN A 219 -4.13 -10.55 15.55
CA GLN A 219 -2.88 -9.83 15.74
C GLN A 219 -2.72 -8.72 14.68
N PRO A 220 -3.31 -7.53 14.87
CA PRO A 220 -3.30 -6.49 13.84
C PRO A 220 -1.91 -5.93 13.50
N PHE A 221 -0.89 -6.15 14.33
CA PHE A 221 0.49 -5.82 13.94
C PHE A 221 0.92 -6.58 12.66
N LEU A 222 0.36 -7.77 12.41
CA LEU A 222 0.62 -8.52 11.18
C LEU A 222 0.11 -7.77 9.95
N LEU A 223 -0.98 -7.02 10.07
CA LEU A 223 -1.48 -6.19 8.97
C LEU A 223 -0.49 -5.08 8.62
N VAL A 224 0.08 -4.42 9.63
CA VAL A 224 1.10 -3.39 9.47
C VAL A 224 2.39 -3.99 8.92
N ALA A 225 2.83 -5.13 9.45
CA ALA A 225 4.01 -5.84 8.97
C ALA A 225 3.85 -6.30 7.52
N LEU A 226 2.66 -6.79 7.14
CA LEU A 226 2.32 -7.13 5.76
C LEU A 226 2.35 -5.90 4.85
N GLY A 227 1.78 -4.78 5.30
CA GLY A 227 1.79 -3.52 4.57
C GLY A 227 3.18 -2.91 4.40
N ALA A 228 4.07 -3.09 5.39
CA ALA A 228 5.46 -2.67 5.33
C ALA A 228 6.33 -3.60 4.47
N ALA A 229 6.03 -4.90 4.46
CA ALA A 229 6.74 -5.88 3.66
C ALA A 229 6.52 -5.68 2.15
N VAL A 230 5.33 -5.23 1.75
CA VAL A 230 5.04 -4.81 0.37
C VAL A 230 4.32 -3.46 0.41
N PRO A 231 5.05 -2.34 0.28
CA PRO A 231 4.43 -1.02 0.32
C PRO A 231 3.48 -0.79 -0.88
N GLU A 232 2.60 0.21 -0.76
CA GLU A 232 1.50 0.41 -1.71
C GLU A 232 1.97 0.61 -3.16
N ALA A 233 3.02 1.41 -3.37
CA ALA A 233 3.57 1.68 -4.69
C ALA A 233 4.07 0.38 -5.38
N GLU A 234 4.72 -0.50 -4.63
CA GLU A 234 5.19 -1.80 -5.11
C GLU A 234 4.02 -2.75 -5.40
N ARG A 235 2.95 -2.72 -4.58
CA ARG A 235 1.74 -3.50 -4.83
C ARG A 235 1.06 -3.06 -6.14
N ASP A 236 0.94 -1.76 -6.36
CA ASP A 236 0.36 -1.19 -7.57
C ASP A 236 1.17 -1.56 -8.82
N LEU A 237 2.50 -1.44 -8.73
CA LEU A 237 3.39 -1.83 -9.83
C LEU A 237 3.32 -3.33 -10.11
N LEU A 238 3.25 -4.16 -9.06
CA LEU A 238 3.10 -5.60 -9.21
C LEU A 238 1.73 -5.96 -9.82
N HIS A 239 0.67 -5.26 -9.45
CA HIS A 239 -0.66 -5.43 -10.04
C HIS A 239 -0.64 -5.14 -11.55
N LEU A 240 -0.06 -4.00 -11.96
CA LEU A 240 0.14 -3.67 -13.38
C LEU A 240 1.01 -4.70 -14.11
N THR A 241 2.06 -5.20 -13.46
CA THR A 241 2.93 -6.24 -14.02
C THR A 241 2.16 -7.53 -14.26
N LYS A 242 1.27 -7.93 -13.34
CA LYS A 242 0.42 -9.10 -13.53
C LYS A 242 -0.58 -8.93 -14.67
N ILE A 243 -1.19 -7.74 -14.82
CA ILE A 243 -2.04 -7.44 -15.98
C ILE A 243 -1.23 -7.61 -17.27
N HIS A 244 -0.03 -7.00 -17.32
CA HIS A 244 0.85 -7.11 -18.48
C HIS A 244 1.18 -8.57 -18.83
N SER A 245 1.61 -9.36 -17.85
CA SER A 245 1.97 -10.77 -18.09
C SER A 245 0.79 -11.63 -18.52
N ARG A 246 -0.44 -11.32 -18.07
CA ARG A 246 -1.65 -11.98 -18.60
C ARG A 246 -1.89 -11.61 -20.07
N ILE A 247 -1.74 -10.33 -20.44
CA ILE A 247 -1.85 -9.87 -21.83
C ILE A 247 -0.78 -10.52 -22.72
N GLU A 248 0.49 -10.53 -22.30
CA GLU A 248 1.59 -11.21 -23.02
C GLU A 248 1.24 -12.67 -23.29
N ARG A 249 0.70 -13.36 -22.27
CA ARG A 249 0.32 -14.77 -22.39
C ARG A 249 -0.89 -14.99 -23.30
N ILE A 250 -1.90 -14.11 -23.26
CA ILE A 250 -3.05 -14.18 -24.16
C ILE A 250 -2.58 -14.10 -25.63
N PHE A 251 -1.66 -13.20 -25.94
CA PHE A 251 -1.10 -13.08 -27.29
C PHE A 251 -0.20 -14.26 -27.65
N PHE A 252 0.60 -14.77 -26.72
CA PHE A 252 1.39 -15.99 -26.93
C PHE A 252 0.49 -17.20 -27.27
N ASP A 253 -0.56 -17.44 -26.48
CA ASP A 253 -1.51 -18.54 -26.69
C ASP A 253 -2.26 -18.36 -28.02
N TYR A 254 -2.65 -17.13 -28.36
CA TYR A 254 -3.29 -16.81 -29.63
C TYR A 254 -2.36 -17.04 -30.82
N GLY A 255 -1.10 -16.59 -30.74
CA GLY A 255 -0.08 -16.81 -31.76
C GLY A 255 0.21 -18.30 -31.97
N TYR A 256 0.31 -19.07 -30.89
CA TYR A 256 0.45 -20.52 -30.96
C TYR A 256 -0.77 -21.16 -31.64
N TRP A 257 -1.98 -20.81 -31.21
CA TRP A 257 -3.23 -21.29 -31.84
C TRP A 257 -3.27 -20.98 -33.35
N MET A 258 -2.88 -19.77 -33.76
CA MET A 258 -2.82 -19.40 -35.18
C MET A 258 -1.93 -20.35 -36.00
N THR A 259 -0.86 -20.90 -35.40
CA THR A 259 0.03 -21.86 -36.06
C THR A 259 -0.44 -23.31 -36.02
N THR A 260 -1.16 -23.74 -34.98
CA THR A 260 -1.49 -25.16 -34.73
C THR A 260 -2.98 -25.51 -34.84
N ARG A 261 -3.84 -24.55 -35.19
CA ARG A 261 -5.31 -24.70 -35.16
C ARG A 261 -5.86 -25.89 -35.95
N THR A 262 -6.93 -26.48 -35.41
CA THR A 262 -7.80 -27.45 -36.07
C THR A 262 -9.21 -26.85 -36.28
N PRO A 263 -10.00 -27.34 -37.24
CA PRO A 263 -11.32 -26.78 -37.61
C PRO A 263 -12.36 -26.65 -36.49
N SER A 264 -12.18 -27.34 -35.37
CA SER A 264 -13.17 -27.47 -34.28
C SER A 264 -12.88 -26.61 -33.04
N HIS A 265 -11.77 -25.87 -32.99
CA HIS A 265 -11.38 -25.05 -31.84
C HIS A 265 -11.30 -23.56 -32.20
N SER A 266 -12.33 -22.79 -31.84
CA SER A 266 -12.27 -21.32 -31.84
C SER A 266 -11.56 -20.84 -30.57
N SER A 267 -10.39 -20.22 -30.72
CA SER A 267 -9.75 -19.42 -29.66
C SER A 267 -10.03 -17.93 -29.85
N LEU A 268 -10.55 -17.50 -31.00
CA LEU A 268 -10.65 -16.08 -31.36
C LEU A 268 -11.59 -15.30 -30.42
N ASP A 269 -12.80 -15.83 -30.18
CA ASP A 269 -13.79 -15.17 -29.31
C ASP A 269 -13.32 -15.15 -27.85
N ALA A 270 -12.77 -16.28 -27.38
CA ALA A 270 -12.22 -16.39 -26.03
C ALA A 270 -11.03 -15.44 -25.81
N THR A 271 -10.15 -15.30 -26.81
CA THR A 271 -9.03 -14.33 -26.77
C THR A 271 -9.56 -12.90 -26.70
N ALA A 272 -10.53 -12.53 -27.54
CA ALA A 272 -11.11 -11.19 -27.56
C ALA A 272 -11.79 -10.84 -26.22
N GLU A 273 -12.58 -11.76 -25.68
CA GLU A 273 -13.23 -11.59 -24.37
C GLU A 273 -12.20 -11.42 -23.24
N THR A 274 -11.16 -12.26 -23.21
CA THR A 274 -10.12 -12.19 -22.19
C THR A 274 -9.33 -10.88 -22.27
N LEU A 275 -9.01 -10.39 -23.49
CA LEU A 275 -8.36 -9.09 -23.66
C LEU A 275 -9.24 -7.93 -23.17
N HIS A 276 -10.56 -7.96 -23.44
CA HIS A 276 -11.48 -6.95 -22.94
C HIS A 276 -11.53 -6.92 -21.41
N ILE A 277 -11.51 -8.09 -20.76
CA ILE A 277 -11.46 -8.21 -19.31
C ILE A 277 -10.20 -7.56 -18.75
N GLU A 278 -9.01 -7.86 -19.31
CA GLU A 278 -7.75 -7.30 -18.82
C GLU A 278 -7.63 -5.78 -19.04
N ILE A 279 -8.09 -5.26 -20.18
CA ILE A 279 -8.18 -3.80 -20.38
C ILE A 279 -9.20 -3.16 -19.42
N GLY A 280 -10.27 -3.88 -19.08
CA GLY A 280 -11.22 -3.48 -18.03
C GLY A 280 -10.57 -3.36 -16.65
N HIS A 281 -9.69 -4.31 -16.29
CA HIS A 281 -8.90 -4.23 -15.05
C HIS A 281 -7.96 -3.02 -15.07
N LEU A 282 -7.27 -2.77 -16.19
CA LEU A 282 -6.38 -1.62 -16.33
C LEU A 282 -7.13 -0.29 -16.23
N ARG A 283 -8.33 -0.19 -16.83
CA ARG A 283 -9.19 0.98 -16.68
C ARG A 283 -9.62 1.20 -15.23
N SER A 284 -10.06 0.16 -14.56
CA SER A 284 -10.49 0.22 -13.15
C SER A 284 -9.34 0.71 -12.26
N PHE A 285 -8.12 0.21 -12.50
CA PHE A 285 -6.91 0.65 -11.80
C PHE A 285 -6.67 2.16 -11.96
N VAL A 286 -6.74 2.68 -13.19
CA VAL A 286 -6.56 4.13 -13.45
C VAL A 286 -7.64 4.96 -12.74
N ILE A 287 -8.91 4.55 -12.82
CA ILE A 287 -10.04 5.26 -12.18
C ILE A 287 -9.89 5.27 -10.64
N GLU A 288 -9.50 4.13 -10.05
CA GLU A 288 -9.28 4.04 -8.61
C GLU A 288 -8.19 5.02 -8.16
N HIS A 289 -7.05 5.03 -8.86
CA HIS A 289 -5.93 5.92 -8.56
C HIS A 289 -6.26 7.40 -8.81
N GLN A 290 -7.06 7.73 -9.83
CA GLN A 290 -7.58 9.08 -10.03
C GLN A 290 -8.54 9.52 -8.93
N THR A 291 -9.35 8.59 -8.39
CA THR A 291 -10.26 8.89 -7.29
C THR A 291 -9.48 9.15 -6.00
N LYS A 292 -8.44 8.34 -5.72
CA LYS A 292 -7.50 8.57 -4.60
C LYS A 292 -6.74 9.90 -4.74
N ALA A 293 -6.47 10.32 -5.97
CA ALA A 293 -5.80 11.55 -6.35
C ALA A 293 -6.61 12.85 -6.14
N GLN A 294 -7.93 12.77 -5.88
CA GLN A 294 -8.78 13.96 -5.69
C GLN A 294 -8.57 14.69 -4.35
N ALA A 295 -7.68 14.20 -3.48
CA ALA A 295 -7.09 14.99 -2.39
C ALA A 295 -6.10 16.03 -2.96
N PRO A 296 -6.01 17.26 -2.42
CA PRO A 296 -5.30 18.34 -3.08
C PRO A 296 -3.81 17.98 -3.25
N ARG A 297 -3.39 17.77 -4.52
CA ARG A 297 -2.01 17.50 -5.01
C ARG A 297 -1.48 16.05 -4.93
N ARG A 298 -2.21 15.06 -5.44
CA ARG A 298 -1.56 13.80 -5.86
C ARG A 298 -2.00 13.43 -7.27
N GLU A 299 -1.17 13.69 -8.27
CA GLU A 299 -1.34 13.03 -9.57
C GLU A 299 -0.96 11.54 -9.42
N ILE A 300 -1.43 10.68 -10.35
CA ILE A 300 -0.98 9.29 -10.37
C ILE A 300 0.55 9.29 -10.44
N PRO A 301 1.28 8.50 -9.62
CA PRO A 301 2.73 8.42 -9.71
C PRO A 301 3.19 8.16 -11.15
N GLU A 302 4.19 8.92 -11.60
CA GLU A 302 4.70 8.90 -12.98
C GLU A 302 5.04 7.47 -13.45
N VAL A 303 5.66 6.67 -12.58
CA VAL A 303 6.02 5.26 -12.85
C VAL A 303 4.79 4.41 -13.19
N LEU A 304 3.65 4.62 -12.52
CA LEU A 304 2.43 3.87 -12.78
C LEU A 304 1.77 4.32 -14.09
N GLN A 305 1.84 5.62 -14.41
CA GLN A 305 1.37 6.14 -15.68
C GLN A 305 2.16 5.56 -16.85
N ILE A 306 3.51 5.60 -16.77
CA ILE A 306 4.40 5.01 -17.78
C ILE A 306 4.06 3.54 -17.99
N LYS A 307 4.00 2.76 -16.90
CA LYS A 307 3.74 1.33 -17.00
C LYS A 307 2.36 1.05 -17.61
N THR A 308 1.35 1.83 -17.27
CA THR A 308 0.00 1.68 -17.85
C THR A 308 -0.01 1.98 -19.35
N ILE A 309 0.64 3.07 -19.77
CA ILE A 309 0.78 3.43 -21.19
C ILE A 309 1.55 2.33 -21.93
N ASP A 310 2.64 1.83 -21.36
CA ASP A 310 3.43 0.77 -21.97
C ASP A 310 2.60 -0.50 -22.21
N VAL A 311 1.77 -0.90 -21.23
CA VAL A 311 0.85 -2.05 -21.37
C VAL A 311 -0.17 -1.82 -22.49
N LEU A 312 -0.75 -0.62 -22.58
CA LEU A 312 -1.73 -0.27 -23.61
C LEU A 312 -1.09 -0.28 -25.01
N LEU A 313 0.07 0.35 -25.16
CA LEU A 313 0.81 0.39 -26.42
C LEU A 313 1.27 -1.00 -26.84
N TYR A 314 1.79 -1.80 -25.92
CA TYR A 314 2.13 -3.20 -26.18
C TYR A 314 0.91 -3.97 -26.70
N THR A 315 -0.25 -3.80 -26.06
CA THR A 315 -1.49 -4.47 -26.48
C THR A 315 -1.89 -4.09 -27.91
N LEU A 316 -1.79 -2.81 -28.26
CA LEU A 316 -2.09 -2.33 -29.62
C LEU A 316 -1.07 -2.83 -30.65
N GLU A 317 0.21 -2.82 -30.32
CA GLU A 317 1.28 -3.36 -31.16
C GLU A 317 1.06 -4.85 -31.44
N GLN A 318 0.71 -5.63 -30.42
CA GLN A 318 0.41 -7.05 -30.59
C GLN A 318 -0.87 -7.29 -31.40
N LEU A 319 -1.92 -6.46 -31.25
CA LEU A 319 -3.11 -6.54 -32.11
C LEU A 319 -2.79 -6.29 -33.58
N VAL A 320 -1.86 -5.37 -33.85
CA VAL A 320 -1.35 -5.11 -35.20
C VAL A 320 -0.51 -6.28 -35.70
N GLU A 321 0.36 -6.86 -34.87
CA GLU A 321 1.19 -8.00 -35.25
C GLU A 321 0.35 -9.23 -35.62
N TYR A 322 -0.66 -9.52 -34.80
CA TYR A 322 -1.58 -10.64 -34.99
C TYR A 322 -2.82 -10.28 -35.83
N ARG A 323 -2.78 -9.16 -36.58
CA ARG A 323 -3.82 -8.81 -37.54
C ARG A 323 -3.85 -9.84 -38.67
N GLY A 324 -5.04 -10.31 -39.01
CA GLY A 324 -5.20 -11.27 -40.08
C GLY A 324 -6.46 -12.10 -39.94
N ASP A 325 -7.10 -12.34 -41.08
CA ASP A 325 -8.27 -13.19 -41.20
C ASP A 325 -7.85 -14.61 -40.80
N SER A 326 -8.54 -15.12 -39.79
CA SER A 326 -8.39 -16.50 -39.31
C SER A 326 -8.59 -17.55 -40.41
N GLN A 327 -9.14 -17.18 -41.57
CA GLN A 327 -9.25 -18.06 -42.72
C GLN A 327 -8.06 -18.02 -43.69
N THR A 328 -7.42 -16.87 -43.88
CA THR A 328 -6.37 -16.71 -44.91
C THR A 328 -4.99 -17.18 -44.44
N THR A 329 -4.77 -17.11 -43.12
CA THR A 329 -3.53 -17.53 -42.46
C THR A 329 -3.53 -19.02 -42.11
N ALA A 330 -4.55 -19.79 -42.50
CA ALA A 330 -4.76 -21.16 -42.03
C ALA A 330 -4.15 -22.20 -42.96
N VAL A 331 -3.41 -23.16 -42.40
CA VAL A 331 -2.96 -24.35 -43.13
C VAL A 331 -4.15 -25.24 -43.54
N VAL A 332 -5.27 -25.15 -42.79
CA VAL A 332 -6.53 -25.87 -43.04
C VAL A 332 -7.68 -24.89 -42.96
N SER A 333 -8.51 -24.81 -44.01
CA SER A 333 -9.70 -23.96 -44.04
C SER A 333 -10.62 -24.27 -42.86
N THR A 334 -10.87 -23.30 -41.98
CA THR A 334 -11.79 -23.43 -40.83
C THR A 334 -13.24 -23.18 -41.29
N PRO A 335 -14.09 -24.22 -41.43
CA PRO A 335 -15.44 -24.08 -42.00
C PRO A 335 -16.36 -23.22 -41.15
N GLN A 336 -16.13 -23.19 -39.84
CA GLN A 336 -16.91 -22.42 -38.86
C GLN A 336 -16.89 -20.91 -39.09
N TYR A 337 -15.88 -20.40 -39.80
CA TYR A 337 -15.73 -18.98 -40.14
C TYR A 337 -16.16 -18.67 -41.59
N SER A 338 -16.52 -19.68 -42.38
CA SER A 338 -16.82 -19.49 -43.81
C SER A 338 -18.11 -18.70 -44.01
N GLY A 339 -18.02 -17.61 -44.76
CA GLY A 339 -19.14 -16.72 -45.04
C GLY A 339 -19.44 -15.68 -43.95
N LEU A 340 -18.66 -15.64 -42.86
CA LEU A 340 -18.78 -14.60 -41.85
C LEU A 340 -18.12 -13.29 -42.30
N ALA A 341 -18.43 -12.17 -41.65
CA ALA A 341 -17.79 -10.89 -41.94
C ALA A 341 -16.37 -10.84 -41.34
N LEU A 342 -15.53 -9.88 -41.77
CA LEU A 342 -14.18 -9.68 -41.21
C LEU A 342 -14.21 -9.45 -39.69
N GLN A 343 -15.24 -8.79 -39.18
CA GLN A 343 -15.51 -8.57 -37.75
C GLN A 343 -15.62 -9.86 -36.92
N ASP A 344 -15.93 -10.99 -37.55
CA ASP A 344 -16.09 -12.27 -36.87
C ASP A 344 -14.87 -13.17 -37.03
N ARG A 345 -13.92 -12.77 -37.88
CA ARG A 345 -12.78 -13.57 -38.33
C ARG A 345 -11.42 -12.97 -37.99
N SER A 346 -11.37 -11.69 -37.64
CA SER A 346 -10.16 -10.94 -37.32
C SER A 346 -10.20 -10.47 -35.87
N LEU A 347 -9.13 -10.76 -35.11
CA LEU A 347 -9.01 -10.30 -33.72
C LEU A 347 -9.03 -8.76 -33.65
N LEU A 348 -8.35 -8.09 -34.58
CA LEU A 348 -8.32 -6.63 -34.67
C LEU A 348 -9.73 -6.05 -34.75
N HIS A 349 -10.58 -6.59 -35.63
CA HIS A 349 -11.94 -6.08 -35.83
C HIS A 349 -12.91 -6.49 -34.72
N LYS A 350 -12.64 -7.58 -33.99
CA LYS A 350 -13.39 -7.90 -32.76
C LYS A 350 -13.09 -6.92 -31.64
N MET A 351 -11.81 -6.57 -31.47
CA MET A 351 -11.39 -5.61 -30.45
C MET A 351 -11.76 -4.17 -30.83
N ILE A 352 -11.70 -3.82 -32.13
CA ILE A 352 -11.99 -2.49 -32.66
C ILE A 352 -13.06 -2.62 -33.76
N PRO A 353 -14.35 -2.74 -33.38
CA PRO A 353 -15.41 -2.93 -34.36
C PRO A 353 -15.65 -1.64 -35.16
N PRO A 354 -15.85 -1.71 -36.50
CA PRO A 354 -16.06 -0.53 -37.34
C PRO A 354 -17.27 0.33 -36.96
N GLN A 355 -18.33 -0.28 -36.43
CA GLN A 355 -19.55 0.44 -36.04
C GLN A 355 -19.57 0.83 -34.56
N SER A 356 -18.52 0.49 -33.79
CA SER A 356 -18.52 0.65 -32.34
C SER A 356 -17.91 1.99 -31.93
N GLN A 357 -18.64 2.75 -31.11
CA GLN A 357 -18.07 3.85 -30.31
C GLN A 357 -17.29 3.34 -29.09
N ASN A 358 -17.23 2.01 -28.88
CA ASN A 358 -16.49 1.41 -27.80
C ASN A 358 -15.01 1.35 -28.20
N TYR A 359 -14.30 2.44 -27.88
CA TYR A 359 -12.90 2.59 -28.22
C TYR A 359 -12.06 1.65 -27.34
N PHE A 360 -11.66 0.49 -27.85
CA PHE A 360 -10.74 -0.36 -27.11
C PHE A 360 -9.43 0.40 -26.80
N ALA A 361 -8.91 0.28 -25.58
CA ALA A 361 -7.74 0.99 -25.04
C ALA A 361 -7.83 2.54 -24.93
N LEU A 362 -8.52 3.25 -25.85
CA LEU A 362 -8.52 4.72 -25.89
C LEU A 362 -9.08 5.40 -24.63
N PRO A 363 -10.15 4.92 -23.95
CA PRO A 363 -10.64 5.52 -22.73
C PRO A 363 -9.57 5.52 -21.64
N VAL A 364 -8.74 4.48 -21.57
CA VAL A 364 -7.66 4.40 -20.59
C VAL A 364 -6.54 5.38 -20.96
N LEU A 365 -6.16 5.46 -22.24
CA LEU A 365 -5.18 6.45 -22.71
C LEU A 365 -5.65 7.90 -22.49
N ASN A 366 -6.92 8.20 -22.76
CA ASN A 366 -7.51 9.52 -22.58
C ASN A 366 -7.56 9.95 -21.10
N LEU A 367 -7.68 9.00 -20.17
CA LEU A 367 -7.58 9.30 -18.74
C LEU A 367 -6.15 9.72 -18.34
N LEU A 368 -5.14 9.36 -19.12
CA LEU A 368 -3.72 9.60 -18.84
C LEU A 368 -3.12 10.76 -19.65
N SER A 369 -3.79 11.21 -20.71
CA SER A 369 -3.24 12.14 -21.72
C SER A 369 -2.91 13.55 -21.19
N ASN A 370 -3.51 13.98 -20.08
CA ASN A 370 -3.31 15.31 -19.51
C ASN A 370 -1.98 15.52 -18.76
N GLY A 371 -1.19 14.46 -18.55
CA GLY A 371 0.00 14.50 -17.68
C GLY A 371 1.18 13.67 -18.16
N VAL A 372 1.36 13.44 -19.46
CA VAL A 372 2.42 12.55 -19.99
C VAL A 372 3.75 13.30 -20.17
N PRO A 373 4.75 13.20 -19.25
CA PRO A 373 6.07 13.80 -19.44
C PRO A 373 6.88 13.20 -20.61
N TYR A 374 6.50 12.01 -21.10
CA TYR A 374 7.18 11.29 -22.21
C TYR A 374 6.39 11.34 -23.53
N ARG A 375 5.72 12.47 -23.78
CA ARG A 375 4.84 12.65 -24.94
C ARG A 375 5.52 12.23 -26.25
N GLU A 376 6.80 12.57 -26.45
CA GLU A 376 7.54 12.20 -27.67
C GLU A 376 7.73 10.67 -27.86
N MET A 377 8.02 9.92 -26.79
CA MET A 377 8.19 8.47 -26.87
C MET A 377 6.85 7.79 -27.21
N VAL A 378 5.80 8.23 -26.53
CA VAL A 378 4.43 7.74 -26.76
C VAL A 378 3.98 8.08 -28.18
N GLN A 379 4.16 9.32 -28.62
CA GLN A 379 3.87 9.76 -29.98
C GLN A 379 4.64 8.94 -31.03
N ARG A 380 5.92 8.63 -30.78
CA ARG A 380 6.72 7.80 -31.70
C ARG A 380 6.14 6.39 -31.84
N ARG A 381 5.83 5.71 -30.73
CA ARG A 381 5.24 4.37 -30.75
C ARG A 381 3.85 4.39 -31.39
N VAL A 382 3.01 5.34 -31.00
CA VAL A 382 1.67 5.50 -31.58
C VAL A 382 1.74 5.75 -33.08
N ARG A 383 2.69 6.56 -33.58
CA ARG A 383 2.87 6.78 -35.02
C ARG A 383 3.17 5.49 -35.78
N VAL A 384 4.01 4.61 -35.21
CA VAL A 384 4.30 3.29 -35.81
C VAL A 384 3.04 2.41 -35.83
N VAL A 385 2.29 2.38 -34.72
CA VAL A 385 1.03 1.63 -34.61
C VAL A 385 0.00 2.17 -35.61
N VAL A 386 -0.20 3.49 -35.68
CA VAL A 386 -1.15 4.16 -36.58
C VAL A 386 -0.81 3.91 -38.04
N ASN A 387 0.45 4.07 -38.43
CA ASN A 387 0.90 3.78 -39.80
C ASN A 387 0.56 2.33 -40.14
N SER A 388 0.82 1.40 -39.21
CA SER A 388 0.46 0.00 -39.41
C SER A 388 -1.06 -0.18 -39.47
N LEU A 389 -1.86 0.42 -38.60
CA LEU A 389 -3.33 0.29 -38.61
C LEU A 389 -3.97 0.82 -39.91
N ARG A 390 -3.36 1.81 -40.56
CA ARG A 390 -3.74 2.33 -41.88
C ARG A 390 -3.22 1.44 -43.01
N GLU A 391 -2.00 0.92 -42.87
CA GLU A 391 -1.31 0.11 -43.88
C GLU A 391 -1.58 -1.39 -43.68
N GLY A 392 -2.45 -1.97 -44.50
CA GLY A 392 -2.68 -3.41 -44.49
C GLY A 392 -3.86 -3.87 -45.35
N HIS A 393 -4.06 -5.19 -45.40
CA HIS A 393 -5.20 -5.83 -46.07
C HIS A 393 -6.49 -5.77 -45.21
N GLU A 394 -6.36 -5.31 -43.97
CA GLU A 394 -7.40 -5.20 -42.94
C GLU A 394 -7.30 -3.82 -42.26
N PRO A 395 -7.74 -2.74 -42.93
CA PRO A 395 -7.62 -1.39 -42.39
C PRO A 395 -8.51 -1.21 -41.16
N CYS A 396 -7.95 -0.59 -40.12
CA CYS A 396 -8.68 -0.20 -38.91
C CYS A 396 -9.65 0.95 -39.21
N PRO A 397 -10.76 1.11 -38.46
CA PRO A 397 -11.68 2.25 -38.65
C PRO A 397 -10.96 3.59 -38.48
N GLU A 398 -11.08 4.49 -39.48
CA GLU A 398 -10.35 5.77 -39.48
C GLU A 398 -10.71 6.65 -38.27
N ASP A 399 -11.95 6.57 -37.78
CA ASP A 399 -12.38 7.29 -36.57
C ASP A 399 -11.63 6.83 -35.31
N TYR A 400 -11.23 5.56 -35.24
CA TYR A 400 -10.41 5.05 -34.14
C TYR A 400 -8.99 5.60 -34.24
N VAL A 401 -8.42 5.58 -35.46
CA VAL A 401 -7.06 6.05 -35.74
C VAL A 401 -6.92 7.54 -35.42
N LYS A 402 -7.85 8.37 -35.92
CA LYS A 402 -7.88 9.82 -35.63
C LYS A 402 -7.95 10.08 -34.13
N LYS A 403 -8.87 9.44 -33.42
CA LYS A 403 -8.96 9.61 -31.95
C LYS A 403 -7.69 9.20 -31.21
N LEU A 404 -7.02 8.15 -31.68
CA LEU A 404 -5.74 7.75 -31.11
C LEU A 404 -4.68 8.83 -31.33
N GLU A 405 -4.61 9.42 -32.52
CA GLU A 405 -3.72 10.55 -32.85
C GLU A 405 -4.04 11.81 -32.02
N GLU A 406 -5.33 12.19 -31.92
CA GLU A 406 -5.82 13.29 -31.08
C GLU A 406 -5.37 13.13 -29.62
N ILE A 407 -5.57 11.95 -29.02
CA ILE A 407 -5.27 11.68 -27.60
C ILE A 407 -3.79 11.87 -27.29
N VAL A 408 -2.89 11.53 -28.22
CA VAL A 408 -1.45 11.69 -28.02
C VAL A 408 -0.88 12.99 -28.59
N GLY A 409 -1.73 13.84 -29.19
CA GLY A 409 -1.33 15.10 -29.80
C GLY A 409 -0.44 14.89 -31.04
N LEU A 410 -0.78 13.92 -31.88
CA LEU A 410 -0.20 13.73 -33.21
C LEU A 410 -0.95 14.48 -34.30
N ASP A 411 -2.18 14.92 -34.03
CA ASP A 411 -2.96 15.78 -34.93
C ASP A 411 -2.42 17.22 -34.87
N GLU A 412 -1.87 17.68 -36.00
CA GLU A 412 -1.61 19.09 -36.30
C GLU A 412 -2.78 19.71 -37.07
#